data_AF-A0A4Z0M4X9-F1
#
_entry.id   AF-A0A4Z0M4X9-F1
#
_cell.length_a   1.000
_cell.length_b   1.000
_cell.length_c   1.000
_cell.angle_alpha   90.00
_cell.angle_beta   90.00
_cell.angle_gamma   90.00
#
_symmetry.space_group_name_H-M   'P 1'
#
loop_
_entity.id
_entity.type
_entity.pdbx_description
1 polymer ?
#
loop_
_entity_poly.entity_id
_entity_poly.type
_entity_poly.pdbx_seq_one_letter_code
_entity_poly.pdbx_strand_id
1 'polypeptide(L)'
;AYYSEKQKQHLYSISDEQLRPYFPENKAVNGLFEVVKRIYGITAKERTDVDVWHPEVRFFELYDENNELRGSFYLDLYAREHKRGGAWMDDCVGQMRKADGTLQKPVAYLTCNFNRPVNGKPALFTHDEVITLFHEFGHGLHHMLTRIETAGVSGISGVPWDAVELPSPGMANWCWAPEARAVISGRLDAGEPRARE
;
A
#
# COMPACT_ATOMS: atom_id res chain seq x y z
N ALA A 1 2.54 7.89 -24.48
CA ALA A 1 2.86 8.69 -23.29
C ALA A 1 2.75 10.20 -23.55
N TYR A 2 3.73 10.85 -24.19
CA TYR A 2 3.77 12.32 -24.36
C TYR A 2 2.49 12.98 -24.90
N TYR A 3 1.90 12.47 -25.98
CA TYR A 3 0.66 13.03 -26.54
C TYR A 3 -0.60 12.72 -25.71
N SER A 4 -0.62 11.62 -24.96
CA SER A 4 -1.72 11.29 -24.05
C SER A 4 -1.76 12.26 -22.87
N GLU A 5 -0.61 12.65 -22.35
CA GLU A 5 -0.51 13.68 -21.31
C GLU A 5 -0.93 15.06 -21.83
N LYS A 6 -0.49 15.44 -23.05
CA LYS A 6 -0.97 16.66 -23.69
C LYS A 6 -2.49 16.66 -23.90
N GLN A 7 -3.07 15.52 -24.26
CA GLN A 7 -4.51 15.40 -24.41
C GLN A 7 -5.25 15.51 -23.06
N LYS A 8 -4.74 14.87 -22.00
CA LYS A 8 -5.27 14.99 -20.63
C LYS A 8 -5.23 16.44 -20.15
N GLN A 9 -4.12 17.13 -20.37
CA GLN A 9 -3.98 18.56 -20.07
C GLN A 9 -4.93 19.42 -20.90
N HIS A 10 -5.10 19.11 -22.20
CA HIS A 10 -6.02 19.87 -23.06
C HIS A 10 -7.49 19.69 -22.65
N LEU A 11 -7.91 18.47 -22.29
CA LEU A 11 -9.29 18.15 -21.94
C LEU A 11 -9.67 18.56 -20.51
N TYR A 12 -8.74 18.40 -19.56
CA TYR A 12 -9.03 18.52 -18.13
C TYR A 12 -8.23 19.62 -17.43
N SER A 13 -7.27 20.27 -18.11
CA SER A 13 -6.37 21.29 -17.52
C SER A 13 -5.61 20.82 -16.28
N ILE A 14 -5.45 19.51 -16.10
CA ILE A 14 -4.79 18.88 -14.96
C ILE A 14 -3.61 18.05 -15.47
N SER A 15 -2.49 18.13 -14.75
CA SER A 15 -1.33 17.25 -14.92
C SER A 15 -0.97 16.56 -13.60
N ASP A 16 -0.36 15.38 -13.69
CA ASP A 16 0.02 14.62 -12.49
C ASP A 16 1.09 15.34 -11.66
N GLU A 17 1.91 16.17 -12.31
CA GLU A 17 2.90 17.03 -11.65
C GLU A 17 2.25 18.11 -10.78
N GLN A 18 1.14 18.70 -11.23
CA GLN A 18 0.40 19.70 -10.45
C GLN A 18 -0.25 19.10 -9.20
N LEU A 19 -0.60 17.80 -9.25
CA LEU A 19 -1.22 17.10 -8.14
C LEU A 19 -0.21 16.53 -7.13
N ARG A 20 1.04 16.29 -7.55
CA ARG A 20 2.10 15.71 -6.71
C ARG A 20 2.27 16.37 -5.32
N PRO A 21 2.21 17.71 -5.16
CA PRO A 21 2.29 18.36 -3.84
C PRO A 21 1.18 17.99 -2.84
N TYR A 22 0.10 17.36 -3.31
CA TYR A 22 -1.01 16.93 -2.47
C TYR A 22 -0.88 15.49 -1.97
N PHE A 23 0.16 14.76 -2.39
CA PHE A 23 0.38 13.39 -1.94
C PHE A 23 1.77 13.22 -1.29
N PRO A 24 2.02 13.87 -0.13
CA PRO A 24 3.15 13.48 0.71
C PRO A 24 3.07 12.00 1.07
N GLU A 25 4.19 11.29 1.08
CA GLU A 25 4.27 9.87 1.47
C GLU A 25 3.50 9.59 2.76
N ASN A 26 3.82 10.32 3.84
CA ASN A 26 3.21 10.11 5.15
C ASN A 26 1.67 10.25 5.08
N LYS A 27 1.16 11.18 4.26
CA LYS A 27 -0.27 11.37 4.06
C LYS A 27 -0.89 10.23 3.26
N ALA A 28 -0.23 9.77 2.20
CA ALA A 28 -0.69 8.66 1.37
C ALA A 28 -0.72 7.33 2.16
N VAL A 29 0.36 7.02 2.90
CA VAL A 29 0.49 5.79 3.70
C VAL A 29 -0.49 5.79 4.88
N ASN A 30 -0.60 6.89 5.64
CA ASN A 30 -1.57 6.94 6.73
C ASN A 30 -3.02 6.93 6.20
N GLY A 31 -3.26 7.58 5.07
CA GLY A 31 -4.56 7.55 4.40
C GLY A 31 -4.94 6.14 3.95
N LEU A 32 -3.99 5.36 3.42
CA LEU A 32 -4.18 3.94 3.13
C LEU A 32 -4.62 3.17 4.39
N PHE A 33 -3.89 3.32 5.50
CA PHE A 33 -4.25 2.63 6.74
C PHE A 33 -5.61 3.07 7.30
N GLU A 34 -5.97 4.34 7.18
CA GLU A 34 -7.28 4.83 7.57
C GLU A 34 -8.41 4.25 6.71
N VAL A 35 -8.20 4.16 5.38
CA VAL A 35 -9.16 3.51 4.47
C VAL A 35 -9.32 2.03 4.82
N VAL A 36 -8.21 1.32 5.05
CA VAL A 36 -8.20 -0.09 5.43
C VAL A 36 -8.94 -0.32 6.75
N LYS A 37 -8.71 0.56 7.74
CA LYS A 37 -9.42 0.51 9.02
C LYS A 37 -10.93 0.67 8.84
N ARG A 38 -11.37 1.62 8.01
CA ARG A 38 -12.80 1.88 7.78
C ARG A 38 -13.51 0.74 7.06
N ILE A 39 -12.83 0.10 6.11
CA ILE A 39 -13.45 -0.95 5.28
C ILE A 39 -13.37 -2.31 5.96
N TYR A 40 -12.23 -2.64 6.57
CA TYR A 40 -11.93 -3.99 7.05
C TYR A 40 -11.83 -4.10 8.57
N GLY A 41 -11.91 -2.99 9.32
CA GLY A 41 -11.67 -3.00 10.77
C GLY A 41 -10.23 -3.31 11.16
N ILE A 42 -9.28 -3.16 10.21
CA ILE A 42 -7.88 -3.52 10.41
C ILE A 42 -7.04 -2.29 10.76
N THR A 43 -6.29 -2.37 11.85
CA THR A 43 -5.36 -1.32 12.30
C THR A 43 -3.91 -1.76 12.06
N ALA A 44 -3.15 -0.94 11.33
CA ALA A 44 -1.71 -1.12 11.17
C ALA A 44 -0.94 -0.48 12.32
N LYS A 45 0.04 -1.19 12.90
CA LYS A 45 0.96 -0.68 13.92
C LYS A 45 2.40 -0.93 13.47
N GLU A 46 3.21 0.13 13.45
CA GLU A 46 4.61 0.03 13.09
C GLU A 46 5.43 -0.61 14.21
N ARG A 47 6.40 -1.44 13.85
CA ARG A 47 7.43 -1.97 14.74
C ARG A 47 8.81 -1.66 14.20
N THR A 48 9.71 -1.36 15.13
CA THR A 48 11.09 -0.93 14.85
C THR A 48 12.13 -1.89 15.41
N ASP A 49 11.69 -2.95 16.10
CA ASP A 49 12.50 -4.01 16.70
C ASP A 49 12.57 -5.28 15.82
N VAL A 50 12.32 -5.13 14.52
CA VAL A 50 12.35 -6.21 13.52
C VAL A 50 13.53 -5.98 12.58
N ASP A 51 14.27 -7.05 12.28
CA ASP A 51 15.39 -7.00 11.34
C ASP A 51 14.92 -6.61 9.93
N VAL A 52 15.62 -5.66 9.31
CA VAL A 52 15.34 -5.17 7.97
C VAL A 52 16.60 -5.17 7.11
N TRP A 53 16.45 -5.39 5.81
CA TRP A 53 17.58 -5.41 4.86
C TRP A 53 18.06 -4.02 4.43
N HIS A 54 17.27 -2.97 4.70
CA HIS A 54 17.62 -1.60 4.36
C HIS A 54 16.99 -0.62 5.36
N PRO A 55 17.69 0.48 5.75
CA PRO A 55 17.20 1.41 6.78
C PRO A 55 15.87 2.12 6.47
N GLU A 56 15.47 2.17 5.20
CA GLU A 56 14.20 2.77 4.79
C GLU A 56 13.03 1.77 4.72
N VAL A 57 13.30 0.48 4.97
CA VAL A 57 12.25 -0.54 5.05
C VAL A 57 11.60 -0.43 6.42
N ARG A 58 10.27 -0.39 6.42
CA ARG A 58 9.46 -0.31 7.64
C ARG A 58 8.69 -1.61 7.82
N PHE A 59 8.44 -2.00 9.06
CA PHE A 59 7.66 -3.20 9.36
C PHE A 59 6.39 -2.86 10.11
N PHE A 60 5.29 -3.49 9.74
CA PHE A 60 3.98 -3.25 10.33
C PHE A 60 3.27 -4.55 10.66
N GLU A 61 2.52 -4.53 11.74
CA GLU A 61 1.58 -5.57 12.15
C GLU A 61 0.14 -5.09 11.92
N LEU A 62 -0.71 -6.00 11.45
CA LEU A 62 -2.13 -5.76 11.20
C LEU A 62 -2.97 -6.42 12.28
N TYR A 63 -3.77 -5.63 13.00
CA TYR A 63 -4.65 -6.08 14.06
C TYR A 63 -6.11 -5.90 13.68
N ASP A 64 -6.96 -6.87 14.02
CA ASP A 64 -8.41 -6.70 13.89
C ASP A 64 -9.04 -5.95 15.08
N GLU A 65 -10.37 -5.79 15.06
CA GLU A 65 -11.14 -5.06 16.07
C GLU A 65 -11.05 -5.69 17.47
N ASN A 66 -10.72 -6.98 17.56
CA ASN A 66 -10.48 -7.68 18.83
C ASN A 66 -9.01 -7.59 19.27
N ASN A 67 -8.20 -6.79 18.57
CA ASN A 67 -6.75 -6.68 18.76
C ASN A 67 -6.02 -8.03 18.55
N GLU A 68 -6.57 -8.92 17.71
CA GLU A 68 -5.90 -10.15 17.26
C GLU A 68 -4.91 -9.81 16.14
N LEU A 69 -3.66 -10.29 16.22
CA LEU A 69 -2.71 -10.19 15.13
C LEU A 69 -3.19 -11.03 13.94
N ARG A 70 -3.37 -10.39 12.79
CA ARG A 70 -3.85 -11.03 11.56
C ARG A 70 -2.74 -11.38 10.60
N GLY A 71 -1.78 -10.49 10.42
CA GLY A 71 -0.59 -10.67 9.61
C GLY A 71 0.34 -9.48 9.75
N SER A 72 1.45 -9.53 9.04
CA SER A 72 2.45 -8.45 9.06
C SER A 72 3.00 -8.19 7.67
N PHE A 73 3.65 -7.05 7.46
CA PHE A 73 4.31 -6.77 6.20
C PHE A 73 5.52 -5.86 6.35
N TYR A 74 6.48 -6.05 5.45
CA TYR A 74 7.53 -5.08 5.18
C TYR A 74 7.06 -4.11 4.10
N LEU A 75 7.32 -2.83 4.31
CA LEU A 75 7.03 -1.75 3.38
C LEU A 75 8.35 -1.17 2.86
N ASP A 76 8.64 -1.40 1.58
CA ASP A 76 9.85 -0.96 0.90
C ASP A 76 9.51 -0.06 -0.30
N LEU A 77 9.30 1.24 -0.05
CA LEU A 77 8.71 2.16 -1.04
C LEU A 77 9.67 2.66 -2.11
N TYR A 78 10.96 2.74 -1.80
CA TYR A 78 11.86 3.64 -2.52
C TYR A 78 12.73 2.97 -3.56
N ALA A 79 12.90 3.63 -4.70
CA ALA A 79 13.85 3.21 -5.72
C ALA A 79 15.30 3.37 -5.21
N ARG A 80 16.13 2.35 -5.41
CA ARG A 80 17.57 2.38 -5.11
C ARG A 80 18.32 1.42 -6.00
N GLU A 81 19.64 1.61 -6.11
CA GLU A 81 20.51 0.72 -6.85
C GLU A 81 20.38 -0.73 -6.33
N HIS A 82 20.43 -1.69 -7.25
CA HIS A 82 20.31 -3.14 -6.99
C HIS A 82 18.99 -3.60 -6.38
N LYS A 83 17.97 -2.74 -6.27
CA LYS A 83 16.59 -3.15 -6.00
C LYS A 83 15.89 -3.51 -7.31
N ARG A 84 15.09 -4.59 -7.30
CA ARG A 84 14.23 -4.96 -8.43
C ARG A 84 13.31 -3.76 -8.79
N GLY A 85 13.06 -3.54 -10.08
CA GLY A 85 12.20 -2.44 -10.55
C GLY A 85 10.71 -2.82 -10.55
N GLY A 86 9.83 -1.82 -10.51
CA GLY A 86 8.37 -1.98 -10.53
C GLY A 86 7.70 -1.79 -9.16
N ALA A 87 6.45 -2.22 -9.03
CA ALA A 87 5.80 -2.42 -7.75
C ALA A 87 5.23 -3.83 -7.73
N TRP A 88 5.30 -4.49 -6.58
CA TRP A 88 4.78 -5.85 -6.39
C TRP A 88 4.59 -6.14 -4.91
N MET A 89 3.65 -7.02 -4.63
CA MET A 89 3.52 -7.76 -3.39
C MET A 89 4.06 -9.19 -3.58
N ASP A 90 4.77 -9.71 -2.58
CA ASP A 90 5.17 -11.12 -2.54
C ASP A 90 5.03 -11.69 -1.12
N ASP A 91 4.90 -13.00 -0.98
CA ASP A 91 4.85 -13.63 0.34
C ASP A 91 6.25 -13.83 0.93
N CYS A 92 6.41 -13.47 2.21
CA CYS A 92 7.60 -13.83 3.00
C CYS A 92 7.36 -15.19 3.66
N VAL A 93 6.23 -15.31 4.37
CA VAL A 93 5.71 -16.57 4.87
C VAL A 93 4.18 -16.59 4.76
N GLY A 94 3.61 -17.74 4.42
CA GLY A 94 2.16 -17.97 4.42
C GLY A 94 1.60 -18.33 5.79
N GLN A 95 0.28 -18.19 5.95
CA GLN A 95 -0.41 -18.69 7.13
C GLN A 95 -0.47 -20.21 7.10
N MET A 96 -0.06 -20.85 8.18
CA MET A 96 -0.17 -22.30 8.31
C MET A 96 -0.30 -22.74 9.76
N ARG A 97 -1.08 -23.80 9.99
CA ARG A 97 -1.00 -24.54 11.24
C ARG A 97 0.16 -25.53 11.17
N LYS A 98 1.12 -25.38 12.08
CA LYS A 98 2.28 -26.25 12.20
C LYS A 98 1.87 -27.60 12.83
N ALA A 99 2.74 -28.60 12.71
CA ALA A 99 2.51 -29.93 13.26
C ALA A 99 2.36 -29.94 14.79
N ASP A 100 2.94 -28.97 15.49
CA ASP A 100 2.82 -28.77 16.94
C ASP A 100 1.51 -28.07 17.36
N GLY A 101 0.64 -27.75 16.40
CA GLY A 101 -0.62 -27.06 16.61
C GLY A 101 -0.51 -25.53 16.67
N THR A 102 0.68 -24.95 16.63
CA THR A 102 0.85 -23.49 16.61
C THR A 102 0.44 -22.90 15.26
N LEU A 103 -0.14 -21.69 15.28
CA LEU A 103 -0.54 -20.97 14.08
C LEU A 103 0.55 -19.96 13.68
N GLN A 104 1.17 -20.18 12.53
CA GLN A 104 2.04 -19.21 11.89
C GLN A 104 1.19 -18.14 11.22
N LYS A 105 1.43 -16.87 11.56
CA LYS A 105 0.77 -15.73 10.90
C LYS A 105 1.52 -15.36 9.61
N PRO A 106 0.80 -14.90 8.58
CA PRO A 106 1.39 -14.55 7.29
C PRO A 106 2.20 -13.26 7.38
N VAL A 107 3.29 -13.19 6.62
CA VAL A 107 4.09 -11.98 6.42
C VAL A 107 4.22 -11.71 4.93
N ALA A 108 4.01 -10.46 4.51
CA ALA A 108 4.16 -10.01 3.13
C ALA A 108 5.37 -9.09 2.94
N TYR A 109 5.91 -9.08 1.73
CA TYR A 109 6.74 -8.01 1.21
C TYR A 109 5.88 -7.10 0.33
N LEU A 110 5.82 -5.81 0.63
CA LEU A 110 5.21 -4.82 -0.23
C LEU A 110 6.29 -3.88 -0.73
N THR A 111 6.59 -3.98 -2.03
CA THR A 111 7.69 -3.25 -2.64
C THR A 111 7.18 -2.31 -3.71
N CYS A 112 7.63 -1.06 -3.66
CA CYS A 112 7.43 -0.07 -4.72
C CYS A 112 8.78 0.52 -5.13
N ASN A 113 8.80 1.39 -6.14
CA ASN A 113 10.00 2.10 -6.59
C ASN A 113 9.72 3.59 -6.80
N PHE A 114 9.17 4.23 -5.77
CA PHE A 114 8.88 5.66 -5.77
C PHE A 114 10.12 6.51 -5.53
N ASN A 115 10.02 7.79 -5.86
CA ASN A 115 11.09 8.76 -5.62
C ASN A 115 11.35 8.94 -4.12
N ARG A 116 12.64 8.96 -3.76
CA ARG A 116 13.10 9.17 -2.38
C ARG A 116 12.92 10.62 -1.93
N PRO A 117 12.84 10.86 -0.60
CA PRO A 117 13.01 12.19 -0.03
C PRO A 117 14.36 12.79 -0.48
N VAL A 118 14.38 14.06 -0.88
CA VAL A 118 15.60 14.76 -1.32
C VAL A 118 15.76 16.07 -0.53
N ASN A 119 16.98 16.36 -0.08
CA ASN A 119 17.32 17.61 0.62
C ASN A 119 16.44 17.91 1.84
N GLY A 120 16.09 16.88 2.63
CA GLY A 120 15.25 17.02 3.82
C GLY A 120 13.77 17.31 3.54
N LYS A 121 13.34 17.31 2.26
CA LYS A 121 11.93 17.37 1.89
C LYS A 121 11.34 15.96 1.83
N PRO A 122 10.10 15.76 2.31
CA PRO A 122 9.44 14.47 2.25
C PRO A 122 9.25 14.02 0.79
N ALA A 123 9.16 12.70 0.59
CA ALA A 123 8.78 12.16 -0.70
C ALA A 123 7.35 12.59 -1.06
N LEU A 124 7.17 13.00 -2.32
CA LEU A 124 5.88 13.38 -2.88
C LEU A 124 5.55 12.41 -4.01
N PHE A 125 4.36 11.83 -3.95
CA PHE A 125 3.90 10.83 -4.91
C PHE A 125 3.01 11.46 -5.98
N THR A 126 3.03 10.91 -7.18
CA THR A 126 1.95 11.14 -8.15
C THR A 126 0.69 10.41 -7.69
N HIS A 127 -0.46 10.78 -8.26
CA HIS A 127 -1.69 10.04 -8.00
C HIS A 127 -1.58 8.57 -8.45
N ASP A 128 -0.91 8.32 -9.58
CA ASP A 128 -0.62 6.96 -10.06
C ASP A 128 0.23 6.16 -9.08
N GLU A 129 1.26 6.75 -8.46
CA GLU A 129 2.05 6.08 -7.42
C GLU A 129 1.20 5.73 -6.19
N VAL A 130 0.25 6.59 -5.81
CA VAL A 130 -0.72 6.29 -4.74
C VAL A 130 -1.66 5.15 -5.15
N ILE A 131 -2.14 5.13 -6.39
CA ILE A 131 -2.95 4.03 -6.92
C ILE A 131 -2.16 2.72 -6.89
N THR A 132 -0.91 2.73 -7.33
CA THR A 132 -0.01 1.57 -7.28
C THR A 132 0.18 1.08 -5.84
N LEU A 133 0.42 1.98 -4.89
CA LEU A 133 0.53 1.61 -3.48
C LEU A 133 -0.74 0.89 -2.97
N PHE A 134 -1.93 1.41 -3.29
CA PHE A 134 -3.20 0.79 -2.90
C PHE A 134 -3.42 -0.56 -3.60
N HIS A 135 -3.04 -0.67 -4.88
CA HIS A 135 -3.11 -1.91 -5.64
C HIS A 135 -2.28 -3.01 -4.98
N GLU A 136 -1.00 -2.75 -4.70
CA GLU A 136 -0.12 -3.73 -4.04
C GLU A 136 -0.58 -4.06 -2.63
N PHE A 137 -1.12 -3.07 -1.89
CA PHE A 137 -1.68 -3.33 -0.58
C PHE A 137 -2.94 -4.21 -0.65
N GLY A 138 -3.71 -4.15 -1.73
CA GLY A 138 -4.83 -5.06 -1.99
C GLY A 138 -4.40 -6.52 -2.10
N HIS A 139 -3.31 -6.79 -2.83
CA HIS A 139 -2.68 -8.11 -2.80
C HIS A 139 -2.23 -8.45 -1.38
N GLY A 140 -1.57 -7.52 -0.69
CA GLY A 140 -1.10 -7.70 0.69
C GLY A 140 -2.22 -8.11 1.64
N LEU A 141 -3.39 -7.46 1.55
CA LEU A 141 -4.57 -7.81 2.33
C LEU A 141 -5.10 -9.21 2.01
N HIS A 142 -5.12 -9.60 0.73
CA HIS A 142 -5.52 -10.94 0.31
C HIS A 142 -4.64 -12.00 0.98
N HIS A 143 -3.33 -11.76 1.04
CA HIS A 143 -2.40 -12.65 1.73
C HIS A 143 -2.57 -12.61 3.25
N MET A 144 -2.54 -11.42 3.85
CA MET A 144 -2.44 -11.23 5.30
C MET A 144 -3.73 -11.51 6.06
N LEU A 145 -4.90 -11.36 5.43
CA LEU A 145 -6.20 -11.55 6.10
C LEU A 145 -6.78 -12.95 5.92
N THR A 146 -6.10 -13.83 5.21
CA THR A 146 -6.52 -15.21 5.04
C THR A 146 -6.81 -15.89 6.38
N ARG A 147 -7.81 -16.78 6.40
CA ARG A 147 -8.11 -17.68 7.54
C ARG A 147 -7.77 -19.13 7.21
N ILE A 148 -7.20 -19.39 6.04
CA ILE A 148 -6.79 -20.73 5.61
C ILE A 148 -5.46 -21.09 6.27
N GLU A 149 -5.40 -22.26 6.89
CA GLU A 149 -4.26 -22.73 7.69
C GLU A 149 -3.42 -23.80 6.97
N THR A 150 -3.75 -24.09 5.71
CA THR A 150 -3.01 -25.03 4.86
C THR A 150 -2.15 -24.25 3.90
N ALA A 151 -0.82 -24.37 4.03
CA ALA A 151 0.16 -23.55 3.31
C ALA A 151 -0.07 -23.50 1.78
N GLY A 152 -0.35 -24.64 1.14
CA GLY A 152 -0.51 -24.73 -0.31
C GLY A 152 -1.73 -24.01 -0.90
N VAL A 153 -2.64 -23.53 -0.05
CA VAL A 153 -3.88 -22.83 -0.46
C VAL A 153 -4.17 -21.62 0.44
N SER A 154 -3.16 -21.10 1.13
CA SER A 154 -3.30 -19.97 2.04
C SER A 154 -2.89 -18.64 1.40
N GLY A 155 -3.59 -17.58 1.75
CA GLY A 155 -3.34 -16.24 1.19
C GLY A 155 -3.48 -16.24 -0.33
N ILE A 156 -2.42 -15.82 -1.02
CA ILE A 156 -2.36 -15.81 -2.49
C ILE A 156 -1.99 -17.18 -3.10
N SER A 157 -1.63 -18.18 -2.28
CA SER A 157 -1.28 -19.51 -2.79
C SER A 157 -2.52 -20.26 -3.28
N GLY A 158 -2.40 -20.90 -4.45
CA GLY A 158 -3.47 -21.72 -5.02
C GLY A 158 -4.64 -20.92 -5.61
N VAL A 159 -4.52 -19.60 -5.72
CA VAL A 159 -5.50 -18.76 -6.41
C VAL A 159 -5.22 -18.77 -7.92
N PRO A 160 -6.23 -18.99 -8.77
CA PRO A 160 -6.07 -18.87 -10.23
C PRO A 160 -5.50 -17.52 -10.64
N TRP A 161 -4.62 -17.51 -11.64
CA TRP A 161 -3.91 -16.30 -12.05
C TRP A 161 -4.84 -15.19 -12.59
N ASP A 162 -6.00 -15.55 -13.12
CA ASP A 162 -7.05 -14.63 -13.55
C ASP A 162 -7.90 -14.09 -12.38
N ALA A 163 -7.79 -14.67 -11.19
CA ALA A 163 -8.51 -14.25 -9.99
C ALA A 163 -7.64 -13.54 -8.95
N VAL A 164 -6.31 -13.72 -9.00
CA VAL A 164 -5.38 -13.12 -8.02
C VAL A 164 -5.38 -11.59 -8.06
N GLU A 165 -5.74 -11.02 -9.21
CA GLU A 165 -5.90 -9.58 -9.46
C GLU A 165 -7.27 -9.04 -9.05
N LEU A 166 -8.21 -9.82 -8.52
CA LEU A 166 -9.51 -9.27 -8.08
C LEU A 166 -9.42 -8.29 -6.90
N PRO A 167 -8.61 -8.57 -5.84
CA PRO A 167 -8.54 -7.70 -4.67
C PRO A 167 -7.85 -6.35 -4.91
N SER A 168 -6.88 -6.30 -5.83
CA SER A 168 -6.01 -5.14 -6.01
C SER A 168 -6.70 -3.93 -6.68
N PRO A 169 -7.53 -4.06 -7.75
CA PRO A 169 -8.38 -2.99 -8.27
C PRO A 169 -9.41 -2.50 -7.26
N GLY A 170 -9.92 -3.40 -6.40
CA GLY A 170 -10.86 -3.04 -5.34
C GLY A 170 -10.28 -2.00 -4.39
N MET A 171 -9.03 -2.19 -3.97
CA MET A 171 -8.31 -1.19 -3.18
C MET A 171 -7.94 0.06 -3.99
N ALA A 172 -7.43 -0.10 -5.21
CA ALA A 172 -7.05 1.02 -6.07
C ALA A 172 -8.22 1.99 -6.37
N ASN A 173 -9.45 1.47 -6.50
CA ASN A 173 -10.64 2.29 -6.74
C ASN A 173 -10.92 3.30 -5.61
N TRP A 174 -10.49 3.03 -4.38
CA TRP A 174 -10.64 3.99 -3.28
C TRP A 174 -9.82 5.26 -3.47
N CYS A 175 -8.76 5.24 -4.29
CA CYS A 175 -8.02 6.46 -4.63
C CYS A 175 -8.87 7.48 -5.43
N TRP A 176 -10.01 7.07 -5.96
CA TRP A 176 -10.97 7.91 -6.70
C TRP A 176 -12.21 8.29 -5.88
N ALA A 177 -12.51 7.57 -4.80
CA ALA A 177 -13.65 7.85 -3.94
C ALA A 177 -13.47 9.20 -3.20
N PRO A 178 -14.44 10.12 -3.21
CA PRO A 178 -14.32 11.42 -2.53
C PRO A 178 -13.93 11.32 -1.05
N GLU A 179 -14.49 10.36 -0.33
CA GLU A 179 -14.31 10.15 1.11
C GLU A 179 -12.90 9.69 1.45
N ALA A 180 -12.33 8.80 0.62
CA ALA A 180 -10.96 8.34 0.75
C ALA A 180 -9.95 9.41 0.28
N ARG A 181 -10.26 10.15 -0.80
CA ARG A 181 -9.41 11.27 -1.28
C ARG A 181 -9.13 12.32 -0.20
N ALA A 182 -10.09 12.57 0.68
CA ALA A 182 -9.94 13.51 1.79
C ALA A 182 -8.91 13.07 2.85
N VAL A 183 -8.66 11.76 2.98
CA VAL A 183 -7.71 11.22 3.97
C VAL A 183 -6.35 10.90 3.37
N ILE A 184 -6.28 10.48 2.09
CA ILE A 184 -5.04 10.11 1.39
C ILE A 184 -4.26 11.31 0.81
N SER A 185 -4.87 12.50 0.77
CA SER A 185 -4.26 13.70 0.18
C SER A 185 -4.34 14.92 1.09
N GLY A 186 -3.40 15.85 0.92
CA GLY A 186 -3.31 17.10 1.68
C GLY A 186 -1.94 17.75 1.44
N ARG A 187 -1.91 19.07 1.29
CA ARG A 187 -0.64 19.81 1.15
C ARG A 187 0.13 19.78 2.46
N LEU A 188 1.46 19.65 2.38
CA LEU A 188 2.36 19.76 3.52
C LEU A 188 2.26 21.11 4.24
N ASP A 189 2.03 22.19 3.50
CA ASP A 189 2.21 23.55 3.99
C ASP A 189 0.91 24.30 4.29
N ALA A 190 -0.26 23.66 4.16
CA ALA A 190 -1.54 24.37 4.29
C ALA A 190 -2.54 23.59 5.12
N GLY A 191 -2.95 24.19 6.24
CA GLY A 191 -4.18 23.85 6.97
C GLY A 191 -5.47 24.23 6.22
N GLU A 192 -5.46 24.26 4.88
CA GLU A 192 -6.64 24.52 4.07
C GLU A 192 -7.15 23.24 3.40
N PRO A 193 -8.45 22.90 3.57
CA PRO A 193 -9.09 21.83 2.83
C PRO A 193 -9.13 22.12 1.33
N ARG A 194 -9.12 21.05 0.53
CA ARG A 194 -9.20 21.07 -0.95
C ARG A 194 -10.32 21.99 -1.49
N ALA A 195 -10.06 22.62 -2.64
CA ALA A 195 -11.11 23.02 -3.58
C ALA A 195 -11.80 21.76 -4.14
N ARG A 196 -13.13 21.82 -4.29
CA ARG A 196 -14.01 20.66 -4.56
C ARG A 196 -14.01 20.15 -6.01
N GLU A 197 -13.15 20.67 -6.89
CA GLU A 197 -13.13 20.34 -8.32
C GLU A 197 -12.05 19.32 -8.66
#